data_AF-U2IZQ5-F1
#
_entry.id   AF-U2IZQ5-F1
#
_cell.length_a   1.000
_cell.length_b   1.000
_cell.length_c   1.000
_cell.angle_alpha   90.00
_cell.angle_beta   90.00
_cell.angle_gamma   90.00
#
_symmetry.space_group_name_H-M   'P 1'
#
loop_
_entity.id
_entity.type
_entity.pdbx_description
1 polymer ?
#
loop_
_entity_poly.entity_id
_entity_poly.type
_entity_poly.pdbx_seq_one_letter_code
_entity_poly.pdbx_strand_id
1 'polypeptide(L)'
;MNDKKSAEKGNPLSFNLSYVENNYEIHFNNLHNFAKEGPLCGNLYINGENVKCPFYNGFGGPILLNGDFIYLPLYQVKKNWKDIVGGYLVEVEMSKLSFRVIGHKQEIIYLDHLDNDNLYYYNSWEKSSNDLKIVNINERAQSFTLKDKIFYIANQILKMIMT
;
A
#
# COMPACT_ATOMS: atom_id res chain seq x y z
N MET A 1 -15.21 -11.92 18.70
CA MET A 1 -15.14 -12.53 17.35
C MET A 1 -13.76 -12.20 16.80
N ASN A 2 -13.01 -13.19 16.33
CA ASN A 2 -11.73 -12.91 15.68
C ASN A 2 -12.02 -12.35 14.29
N ASP A 3 -11.86 -11.04 14.11
CA ASP A 3 -12.03 -10.35 12.82
C ASP A 3 -10.79 -10.55 11.94
N LYS A 4 -10.43 -11.82 11.70
CA LYS A 4 -9.37 -12.15 10.77
C LYS A 4 -9.83 -11.83 9.35
N LYS A 5 -9.15 -10.89 8.69
CA LYS A 5 -9.37 -10.53 7.28
C LYS A 5 -8.20 -11.05 6.46
N SER A 6 -8.47 -11.80 5.40
CA SER A 6 -7.42 -12.28 4.51
C SER A 6 -7.18 -11.29 3.37
N ALA A 7 -5.93 -11.20 2.94
CA ALA A 7 -5.62 -10.60 1.66
C ALA A 7 -6.31 -11.37 0.53
N GLU A 8 -6.54 -10.70 -0.58
CA GLU A 8 -7.12 -11.35 -1.74
C GLU A 8 -6.24 -12.47 -2.31
N LYS A 9 -6.82 -13.28 -3.20
CA LYS A 9 -6.08 -14.29 -3.94
C LYS A 9 -5.22 -13.61 -4.99
N GLY A 10 -3.95 -14.02 -5.07
CA GLY A 10 -2.98 -13.46 -6.01
C GLY A 10 -1.60 -13.50 -5.40
N ASN A 11 -0.64 -12.89 -6.09
CA ASN A 11 0.73 -12.71 -5.63
C ASN A 11 1.28 -11.38 -6.17
N PRO A 12 2.47 -10.93 -5.72
CA PRO A 12 3.01 -9.63 -6.14
C PRO A 12 3.26 -9.48 -7.65
N LEU A 13 3.29 -10.57 -8.43
CA LEU A 13 3.43 -10.57 -9.89
C LEU A 13 2.10 -10.67 -10.65
N SER A 14 1.02 -11.07 -9.98
CA SER A 14 -0.30 -11.27 -10.59
C SER A 14 -1.40 -11.24 -9.53
N PHE A 15 -2.23 -10.21 -9.58
CA PHE A 15 -3.26 -9.91 -8.59
C PHE A 15 -4.49 -9.27 -9.27
N ASN A 16 -5.64 -9.18 -8.61
CA ASN A 16 -6.84 -8.64 -9.27
C ASN A 16 -6.72 -7.12 -9.45
N LEU A 17 -7.28 -6.61 -10.55
CA LEU A 17 -7.13 -5.19 -10.90
C LEU A 17 -8.32 -4.33 -10.50
N SER A 18 -9.43 -4.96 -10.12
CA SER A 18 -10.71 -4.31 -9.89
C SER A 18 -11.43 -4.96 -8.71
N TYR A 19 -12.01 -4.13 -7.84
CA TYR A 19 -12.71 -4.57 -6.64
C TYR A 19 -13.92 -3.68 -6.39
N VAL A 20 -14.94 -4.27 -5.74
CA VAL A 20 -16.08 -3.53 -5.23
C VAL A 20 -16.27 -3.92 -3.76
N GLU A 21 -16.18 -2.94 -2.85
CA GLU A 21 -16.31 -3.14 -1.41
C GLU A 21 -17.00 -1.93 -0.77
N ASN A 22 -18.07 -2.11 0.00
CA ASN A 22 -18.78 -1.02 0.69
C ASN A 22 -19.11 0.19 -0.20
N ASN A 23 -19.51 -0.05 -1.46
CA ASN A 23 -19.77 0.97 -2.50
C ASN A 23 -18.54 1.72 -3.03
N TYR A 24 -17.32 1.32 -2.63
CA TYR A 24 -16.11 1.76 -3.28
C TYR A 24 -15.78 0.87 -4.48
N GLU A 25 -15.56 1.50 -5.62
CA GLU A 25 -15.03 0.91 -6.83
C GLU A 25 -13.52 1.17 -6.86
N ILE A 26 -12.71 0.11 -6.75
CA ILE A 26 -11.25 0.22 -6.63
C ILE A 26 -10.61 -0.35 -7.89
N HIS A 27 -9.71 0.40 -8.52
CA HIS A 27 -9.03 -0.03 -9.74
C HIS A 27 -7.53 0.27 -9.75
N PHE A 28 -6.78 -0.66 -10.35
CA PHE A 28 -5.39 -0.46 -10.74
C PHE A 28 -5.29 -0.18 -12.24
N ASN A 29 -4.61 0.90 -12.60
CA ASN A 29 -4.32 1.28 -13.99
C ASN A 29 -2.82 1.51 -14.19
N ASN A 30 -2.38 1.49 -15.45
CA ASN A 30 -0.98 1.73 -15.84
C ASN A 30 0.01 0.79 -15.12
N LEU A 31 -0.36 -0.48 -14.99
CA LEU A 31 0.50 -1.48 -14.39
C LEU A 31 1.77 -1.69 -15.20
N HIS A 32 2.87 -1.81 -14.48
CA HIS A 32 4.19 -2.14 -14.99
C HIS A 32 4.95 -2.91 -13.92
N ASN A 33 5.95 -3.69 -14.33
CA ASN A 33 6.85 -4.30 -13.36
C ASN A 33 7.70 -3.19 -12.73
N PHE A 34 7.74 -3.15 -11.40
CA PHE A 34 8.53 -2.17 -10.63
C PHE A 34 10.04 -2.28 -10.92
N ALA A 35 10.51 -3.49 -11.23
CA ALA A 35 11.84 -3.79 -11.75
C ALA A 35 11.70 -4.81 -12.89
N LYS A 36 12.78 -5.12 -13.63
CA LYS A 36 12.73 -6.01 -14.82
C LYS A 36 11.94 -7.32 -14.59
N GLU A 37 12.02 -7.88 -13.39
CA GLU A 37 11.30 -9.07 -12.92
C GLU A 37 10.68 -8.81 -11.53
N GLY A 38 10.39 -7.55 -11.23
CA GLY A 38 9.85 -7.11 -9.95
C GLY A 38 8.32 -7.22 -9.87
N PRO A 39 7.74 -6.91 -8.69
CA PRO A 39 6.30 -6.92 -8.49
C PRO A 39 5.59 -5.92 -9.42
N LEU A 40 4.34 -6.21 -9.74
CA LEU A 40 3.49 -5.30 -10.50
C LEU A 40 3.08 -4.11 -9.64
N CYS A 41 3.22 -2.91 -10.19
CA CYS A 41 2.74 -1.68 -9.56
C CYS A 41 2.18 -0.69 -10.58
N GLY A 42 1.32 0.20 -10.11
CA GLY A 42 0.71 1.24 -10.95
C GLY A 42 -0.10 2.24 -10.15
N ASN A 43 -1.06 2.86 -10.80
CA ASN A 43 -1.92 3.88 -10.22
C ASN A 43 -3.13 3.23 -9.55
N LEU A 44 -3.40 3.60 -8.30
CA LEU A 44 -4.62 3.24 -7.58
C LEU A 44 -5.70 4.30 -7.81
N TYR A 45 -6.91 3.85 -8.13
CA TYR A 45 -8.11 4.65 -8.29
C TYR A 45 -9.20 4.13 -7.36
N ILE A 46 -9.97 5.04 -6.77
CA ILE A 46 -11.12 4.76 -5.91
C ILE A 46 -12.26 5.65 -6.39
N ASN A 47 -13.38 5.06 -6.78
CA ASN A 47 -14.53 5.74 -7.40
C ASN A 47 -14.13 6.64 -8.59
N GLY A 48 -13.20 6.15 -9.41
CA GLY A 48 -12.65 6.90 -10.56
C GLY A 48 -11.64 7.98 -10.21
N GLU A 49 -11.39 8.28 -8.93
CA GLU A 49 -10.40 9.27 -8.50
C GLU A 49 -9.06 8.65 -8.12
N ASN A 50 -7.96 9.29 -8.54
CA ASN A 50 -6.62 8.75 -8.34
C ASN A 50 -6.06 9.07 -6.95
N VAL A 51 -5.59 8.05 -6.22
CA VAL A 51 -4.83 8.21 -4.98
C VAL A 51 -3.42 8.69 -5.32
N LYS A 52 -3.07 9.93 -4.98
CA LYS A 52 -1.81 10.58 -5.39
C LYS A 52 -0.62 10.10 -4.55
N CYS A 53 0.39 9.53 -5.20
CA CYS A 53 1.65 9.11 -4.56
C CYS A 53 2.91 9.66 -5.29
N PRO A 54 3.09 10.99 -5.37
CA PRO A 54 4.06 11.63 -6.28
C PRO A 54 5.54 11.28 -6.04
N PHE A 55 5.88 10.72 -4.88
CA PHE A 55 7.25 10.35 -4.52
C PHE A 55 7.50 8.83 -4.58
N TYR A 56 6.58 8.09 -5.16
CA TYR A 56 6.59 6.63 -5.22
C TYR A 56 6.35 6.18 -6.66
N ASN A 57 6.74 4.95 -6.97
CA ASN A 57 6.62 4.38 -8.32
C ASN A 57 5.21 3.87 -8.61
N GLY A 58 4.51 3.38 -7.58
CA GLY A 58 3.13 2.94 -7.71
C GLY A 58 2.69 2.00 -6.60
N PHE A 59 1.39 1.84 -6.50
CA PHE A 59 0.74 0.86 -5.64
C PHE A 59 0.75 -0.52 -6.29
N GLY A 60 0.95 -1.58 -5.51
CA GLY A 60 0.88 -2.96 -5.99
C GLY A 60 -0.15 -3.78 -5.23
N GLY A 61 -0.15 -5.09 -5.47
CA GLY A 61 -1.01 -6.05 -4.79
C GLY A 61 -0.25 -7.29 -4.33
N PRO A 62 -0.94 -8.31 -3.79
CA PRO A 62 -2.39 -8.34 -3.51
C PRO A 62 -2.82 -7.29 -2.47
N ILE A 63 -4.12 -6.97 -2.41
CA ILE A 63 -4.70 -6.04 -1.43
C ILE A 63 -5.38 -6.77 -0.26
N LEU A 64 -5.60 -6.06 0.85
CA LEU A 64 -6.45 -6.48 1.95
C LEU A 64 -7.43 -5.36 2.31
N LEU A 65 -8.72 -5.68 2.36
CA LEU A 65 -9.79 -4.73 2.68
C LEU A 65 -10.25 -4.89 4.12
N ASN A 66 -10.42 -3.77 4.83
CA ASN A 66 -10.98 -3.74 6.18
C ASN A 66 -11.75 -2.44 6.43
N GLY A 67 -13.08 -2.50 6.33
CA GLY A 67 -13.93 -1.31 6.44
C GLY A 67 -13.62 -0.31 5.33
N ASP A 68 -13.29 0.93 5.72
CA ASP A 68 -12.97 2.03 4.80
C ASP A 68 -11.48 2.09 4.40
N PHE A 69 -10.72 1.05 4.75
CA PHE A 69 -9.27 0.98 4.54
C PHE A 69 -8.85 -0.13 3.58
N ILE A 70 -7.85 0.19 2.77
CA ILE A 70 -7.12 -0.78 1.94
C ILE A 70 -5.68 -0.87 2.45
N TYR A 71 -5.21 -2.08 2.74
CA TYR A 71 -3.81 -2.35 2.97
C TYR A 71 -3.19 -2.95 1.71
N LEU A 72 -2.07 -2.38 1.27
CA LEU A 72 -1.38 -2.82 0.06
C LEU A 72 0.09 -2.37 0.03
N PRO A 73 0.92 -2.94 -0.86
CA PRO A 73 2.27 -2.44 -1.15
C PRO A 73 2.28 -1.08 -1.87
N LEU A 74 3.24 -0.22 -1.52
CA LEU A 74 3.60 1.00 -2.24
C LEU A 74 5.10 0.98 -2.57
N TYR A 75 5.43 0.85 -3.85
CA TYR A 75 6.80 0.64 -4.31
C TYR A 75 7.57 1.94 -4.54
N GLN A 76 8.87 1.90 -4.23
CA GLN A 76 9.76 3.04 -4.38
C GLN A 76 11.18 2.56 -4.67
N VAL A 77 11.78 3.10 -5.73
CA VAL A 77 13.22 2.94 -5.99
C VAL A 77 14.03 3.52 -4.83
N LYS A 78 15.33 3.20 -4.75
CA LYS A 78 16.20 3.76 -3.70
C LYS A 78 16.25 5.29 -3.80
N LYS A 79 16.11 5.99 -2.66
CA LYS A 79 16.28 7.45 -2.58
C LYS A 79 17.75 7.86 -2.49
N ASN A 80 18.59 7.04 -1.88
CA ASN A 80 20.01 7.29 -1.70
C ASN A 80 20.77 5.95 -1.48
N TRP A 81 22.07 6.03 -1.22
CA TRP A 81 22.94 4.84 -1.10
C TRP A 81 22.71 3.99 0.16
N LYS A 82 22.04 4.51 1.19
CA LYS A 82 21.65 3.76 2.40
C LYS A 82 20.23 3.17 2.32
N ASP A 83 19.50 3.45 1.25
CA ASP A 83 18.13 2.99 1.05
C ASP A 83 18.11 1.74 0.16
N ILE A 84 17.09 0.91 0.33
CA ILE A 84 16.86 -0.28 -0.48
C ILE A 84 15.90 0.03 -1.63
N VAL A 85 15.91 -0.81 -2.66
CA VAL A 85 14.81 -0.86 -3.64
C VAL A 85 13.74 -1.77 -3.05
N GLY A 86 12.48 -1.34 -3.05
CA GLY A 86 11.43 -2.13 -2.41
C GLY A 86 10.12 -1.41 -2.21
N GLY A 87 9.25 -1.99 -1.41
CA GLY A 87 7.92 -1.48 -1.08
C GLY A 87 7.76 -1.13 0.39
N TYR A 88 6.81 -0.25 0.65
CA TYR A 88 6.27 -0.01 1.98
C TYR A 88 4.90 -0.66 2.09
N LEU A 89 4.54 -1.15 3.28
CA LEU A 89 3.14 -1.38 3.60
C LEU A 89 2.46 -0.04 3.79
N VAL A 90 1.31 0.13 3.17
CA VAL A 90 0.49 1.33 3.35
C VAL A 90 -0.93 0.98 3.71
N GLU A 91 -1.55 1.87 4.47
CA GLU A 91 -2.99 1.93 4.67
C GLU A 91 -3.52 3.12 3.87
N VAL A 92 -4.46 2.85 2.97
CA VAL A 92 -5.19 3.86 2.19
C VAL A 92 -6.57 4.03 2.80
N GLU A 93 -6.93 5.25 3.17
CA GLU A 93 -8.28 5.62 3.59
C GLU A 93 -9.10 6.00 2.35
N MET A 94 -10.09 5.17 2.01
CA MET A 94 -10.81 5.26 0.74
C MET A 94 -11.61 6.55 0.61
N SER A 95 -12.25 7.00 1.69
CA SER A 95 -13.04 8.24 1.72
C SER A 95 -12.21 9.51 1.51
N LYS A 96 -10.93 9.49 1.89
CA LYS A 96 -10.05 10.67 1.84
C LYS A 96 -9.06 10.66 0.67
N LEU A 97 -8.93 9.51 -0.01
CA LEU A 97 -7.91 9.27 -1.04
C LEU A 97 -6.49 9.59 -0.53
N SER A 98 -6.22 9.23 0.72
CA SER A 98 -4.95 9.47 1.39
C SER A 98 -4.40 8.18 1.96
N PHE A 99 -3.07 8.12 2.09
CA PHE A 99 -2.42 6.93 2.63
C PHE A 99 -1.38 7.30 3.68
N ARG A 100 -1.09 6.33 4.55
CA ARG A 100 0.06 6.37 5.47
C ARG A 100 0.89 5.12 5.33
N VAL A 101 2.19 5.25 5.60
CA VAL A 101 3.14 4.15 5.62
C VAL A 101 3.12 3.46 6.99
N ILE A 102 3.22 2.14 6.97
CA ILE A 102 3.28 1.26 8.13
C ILE A 102 4.64 0.55 8.13
N GLY A 103 5.35 0.62 9.25
CA GLY A 103 6.66 -0.04 9.42
C GLY A 103 7.77 0.44 8.46
N HIS A 104 8.70 -0.46 8.16
CA HIS A 104 9.88 -0.17 7.34
C HIS A 104 9.75 -0.70 5.92
N LYS A 105 10.55 -0.13 5.00
CA LYS A 105 10.66 -0.60 3.61
C LYS A 105 11.14 -2.05 3.58
N GLN A 106 10.52 -2.86 2.73
CA GLN A 106 10.83 -4.26 2.50
C GLN A 106 11.19 -4.47 1.04
N GLU A 107 12.01 -5.48 0.73
CA GLU A 107 12.35 -5.80 -0.66
C GLU A 107 11.11 -6.26 -1.44
N ILE A 108 10.33 -7.16 -0.82
CA ILE A 108 9.07 -7.69 -1.34
C ILE A 108 8.01 -7.62 -0.24
N ILE A 109 6.75 -7.41 -0.64
CA ILE A 109 5.61 -7.47 0.25
C ILE A 109 4.57 -8.36 -0.41
N TYR A 110 4.33 -9.52 0.18
CA TYR A 110 3.24 -10.42 -0.19
C TYR A 110 2.26 -10.51 0.97
N LEU A 111 1.16 -9.75 0.89
CA LEU A 111 0.16 -9.70 1.94
C LEU A 111 -0.51 -11.05 2.22
N ASP A 112 -0.79 -11.31 3.49
CA ASP A 112 -1.45 -12.54 3.94
C ASP A 112 -2.77 -12.29 4.65
N HIS A 113 -2.75 -11.68 5.83
CA HIS A 113 -3.95 -11.42 6.60
C HIS A 113 -3.73 -10.33 7.65
N LEU A 114 -4.84 -9.77 8.12
CA LEU A 114 -4.94 -8.90 9.27
C LEU A 114 -5.64 -9.67 10.38
N ASP A 115 -5.06 -9.67 11.57
CA ASP A 115 -5.68 -10.20 12.78
C ASP A 115 -5.55 -9.18 13.91
N ASN A 116 -6.68 -8.60 14.30
CA ASN A 116 -6.75 -7.39 15.12
C ASN A 116 -5.92 -6.26 14.47
N ASP A 117 -4.95 -5.71 15.18
CA ASP A 117 -4.06 -4.66 14.69
C ASP A 117 -2.79 -5.20 14.00
N ASN A 118 -2.67 -6.51 13.82
CA ASN A 118 -1.44 -7.12 13.31
C ASN A 118 -1.62 -7.55 11.86
N LEU A 119 -0.86 -6.89 10.98
CA LEU A 119 -0.81 -7.19 9.56
C LEU A 119 0.35 -8.15 9.27
N TYR A 120 0.00 -9.30 8.71
CA TYR A 120 0.91 -10.38 8.35
C TYR A 120 1.20 -10.37 6.86
N TYR A 121 2.48 -10.56 6.51
CA TYR A 121 2.96 -10.54 5.14
C TYR A 121 4.23 -11.39 5.00
N TYR A 122 4.59 -11.76 3.78
CA TYR A 122 5.85 -12.44 3.48
C TYR A 122 6.79 -11.50 2.74
N ASN A 123 8.09 -11.62 3.02
CA ASN A 123 9.16 -10.94 2.28
C ASN A 123 9.81 -11.91 1.26
N SER A 124 8.96 -12.62 0.51
CA SER A 124 9.34 -13.64 -0.46
C SER A 124 8.25 -13.75 -1.52
N TRP A 125 8.61 -14.31 -2.68
CA TRP A 125 7.66 -14.58 -3.76
C TRP A 125 6.67 -15.70 -3.42
N GLU A 126 7.09 -16.63 -2.55
CA GLU A 126 6.31 -17.79 -2.14
C GLU A 126 5.99 -17.72 -0.65
N LYS A 127 4.79 -18.15 -0.27
CA LYS A 127 4.37 -18.17 1.13
C LYS A 127 5.04 -19.36 1.83
N SER A 128 6.01 -19.05 2.67
CA SER A 128 6.70 -19.99 3.55
C SER A 128 6.61 -19.50 4.99
N SER A 129 6.30 -20.39 5.93
CA SER A 129 6.17 -20.03 7.35
C SER A 129 7.41 -19.35 7.92
N ASN A 130 8.59 -19.63 7.38
CA ASN A 130 9.85 -19.04 7.82
C ASN A 130 9.99 -17.56 7.43
N ASP A 131 9.24 -17.12 6.41
CA ASP A 131 9.30 -15.78 5.86
C ASP A 131 8.13 -14.90 6.29
N LEU A 132 7.24 -15.43 7.13
CA LEU A 132 6.11 -14.70 7.68
C LEU A 132 6.62 -13.59 8.61
N LYS A 133 6.26 -12.37 8.27
CA LYS A 133 6.50 -11.14 9.03
C LYS A 133 5.18 -10.60 9.55
N ILE A 134 5.31 -9.78 10.58
CA ILE A 134 4.21 -9.10 11.26
C ILE A 134 4.59 -7.65 11.44
N VAL A 135 3.63 -6.76 11.22
CA VAL A 135 3.72 -5.35 11.60
C VAL A 135 2.42 -4.94 12.27
N ASN A 136 2.50 -4.11 13.30
CA ASN A 136 1.30 -3.53 13.90
C ASN A 136 0.85 -2.34 13.06
N ILE A 137 -0.43 -2.30 12.65
CA ILE A 137 -0.95 -1.22 11.80
C ILE A 137 -0.93 0.14 12.49
N ASN A 138 -0.84 0.19 13.82
CA ASN A 138 -0.71 1.43 14.59
C ASN A 138 0.76 1.90 14.70
N GLU A 139 1.72 1.09 14.25
CA GLU A 139 3.13 1.47 14.18
C GLU A 139 3.31 2.62 13.17
N ARG A 140 3.80 3.77 13.67
CA ARG A 140 4.15 4.89 12.79
C ARG A 140 5.51 4.62 12.17
N ALA A 141 5.52 4.45 10.86
CA ALA A 141 6.76 4.54 10.09
C ALA A 141 7.35 5.96 10.23
N GLN A 142 8.46 6.10 10.95
CA GLN A 142 9.27 7.32 10.86
C GLN A 142 9.97 7.34 9.49
N SER A 143 9.49 8.17 8.57
CA SER A 143 10.28 9.14 7.80
C SER A 143 9.53 9.63 6.54
N PHE A 144 8.51 10.48 6.74
CA PHE A 144 8.17 11.43 5.67
C PHE A 144 9.39 12.30 5.42
N THR A 145 9.87 12.38 4.19
CA THR A 145 10.81 13.44 3.83
C THR A 145 10.11 14.79 4.04
N LEU A 146 10.85 15.86 4.30
CA LEU A 146 10.28 17.20 4.51
C LEU A 146 9.33 17.59 3.35
N LYS A 147 9.64 17.15 2.12
CA LYS A 147 8.80 17.37 0.93
C LYS A 147 7.46 16.64 1.01
N ASP A 148 7.44 15.40 1.50
CA ASP A 148 6.21 14.63 1.67
C ASP A 148 5.28 15.29 2.71
N LYS A 149 5.86 15.82 3.80
CA LYS A 149 5.10 16.58 4.81
C LYS A 149 4.53 17.87 4.24
N ILE A 150 5.32 18.63 3.49
CA ILE A 150 4.87 19.88 2.87
C ILE A 150 3.73 19.61 1.88
N PHE A 151 3.85 18.57 1.04
CA PHE A 151 2.79 18.21 0.09
C PHE A 151 1.51 17.77 0.80
N TYR A 152 1.61 16.94 1.85
CA TYR A 152 0.46 16.54 2.65
C TYR A 152 -0.24 17.75 3.28
N ILE A 153 0.51 18.64 3.92
CA ILE A 153 -0.03 19.86 4.53
C ILE A 153 -0.68 20.76 3.47
N ALA A 154 -0.02 20.96 2.32
CA ALA A 154 -0.57 21.77 1.23
C ALA A 154 -1.90 21.21 0.72
N ASN A 155 -2.03 19.89 0.55
CA ASN A 155 -3.28 19.27 0.13
C ASN A 155 -4.39 19.38 1.17
N GLN A 156 -4.08 19.25 2.47
CA GLN A 156 -5.08 19.42 3.54
C GLN A 156 -5.62 20.86 3.57
N ILE A 157 -4.73 21.84 3.40
CA ILE A 157 -5.11 23.26 3.30
C ILE A 157 -5.96 23.50 2.04
N LEU A 158 -5.58 22.94 0.89
CA LEU A 158 -6.33 23.10 -0.35
C LEU A 158 -7.75 22.54 -0.24
N LYS A 159 -7.92 21.36 0.38
CA LYS A 159 -9.25 20.76 0.63
C LYS A 159 -10.12 21.64 1.54
N MET A 160 -9.54 22.25 2.58
CA MET A 160 -10.26 23.19 3.46
C MET A 160 -10.71 24.47 2.75
N ILE A 161 -9.96 24.95 1.76
CA ILE A 161 -10.29 26.18 1.03
C ILE A 161 -11.35 25.93 -0.06
N MET A 162 -11.41 24.70 -0.58
CA MET A 162 -12.34 24.30 -1.65
C MET A 162 -13.69 23.74 -1.14
N THR A 163 -13.89 23.70 0.17
CA THR A 163 -15.17 23.32 0.82
C THR A 163 -15.83 24.57 1.39
#